data_AF-A0A2T2WCH1-F1
#
_entry.id   AF-A0A2T2WCH1-F1
#
_cell.length_a   1.000
_cell.length_b   1.000
_cell.length_c   1.000
_cell.angle_alpha   90.00
_cell.angle_beta   90.00
_cell.angle_gamma   90.00
#
_symmetry.space_group_name_H-M   'P 1'
#
loop_
_entity.id
_entity.type
_entity.pdbx_description
1 polymer ?
#
loop_
_entity_poly.entity_id
_entity_poly.type
_entity_poly.pdbx_seq_one_letter_code
_entity_poly.pdbx_strand_id
1 'polypeptide(L)'
;MSKIFQDVQTILGGVEIGSHIGITEMQRQTKWRETFNESKILEVLDRNETFAVLLKPELLRSLRFYIEQLEQEVEQLQLDVLFAQRQGTMNWTTGTDLKDKAHASLTARRQNAITDRPNADQS
;
A
#
# COMPACT_ATOMS: atom_id res chain seq x y z
N MET A 1 -16.54 -12.44 -3.37
CA MET A 1 -16.69 -11.23 -2.53
C MET A 1 -16.95 -11.70 -1.10
N SER A 2 -16.12 -11.31 -0.12
CA SER A 2 -16.21 -11.81 1.26
C SER A 2 -17.49 -11.28 1.95
N LYS A 3 -18.17 -12.12 2.74
CA LYS A 3 -19.35 -11.73 3.55
C LYS A 3 -19.09 -10.48 4.42
N ILE A 4 -17.85 -10.36 4.88
CA ILE A 4 -17.35 -9.22 5.67
C ILE A 4 -17.39 -7.91 4.86
N PHE A 5 -17.06 -7.94 3.58
CA PHE A 5 -17.10 -6.76 2.71
C PHE A 5 -18.54 -6.28 2.54
N GLN A 6 -19.48 -7.23 2.43
CA GLN A 6 -20.92 -6.96 2.43
C GLN A 6 -21.36 -6.33 3.77
N ASP A 7 -20.87 -6.84 4.91
CA ASP A 7 -21.22 -6.33 6.24
C ASP A 7 -20.67 -4.91 6.46
N VAL A 8 -19.43 -4.64 6.04
CA VAL A 8 -18.83 -3.29 6.07
C VAL A 8 -19.56 -2.35 5.13
N GLN A 9 -19.89 -2.76 3.90
CA GLN A 9 -20.72 -1.96 2.99
C GLN A 9 -22.15 -1.76 3.47
N THR A 10 -22.72 -2.70 4.23
CA THR A 10 -24.04 -2.55 4.84
C THR A 10 -23.99 -1.55 6.00
N ILE A 11 -22.90 -1.56 6.76
CA ILE A 11 -22.67 -0.62 7.86
C ILE A 11 -22.38 0.78 7.32
N LEU A 12 -21.50 0.90 6.33
CA LEU A 12 -21.15 2.17 5.68
C LEU A 12 -22.25 2.69 4.73
N GLY A 13 -23.01 1.81 4.09
CA GLY A 13 -24.12 2.18 3.21
C GLY A 13 -25.30 2.80 3.94
N GLY A 14 -25.34 2.68 5.27
CA GLY A 14 -26.26 3.40 6.16
C GLY A 14 -25.61 4.57 6.93
N VAL A 15 -24.35 4.91 6.63
CA VAL A 15 -23.67 6.09 7.19
C VAL A 15 -23.93 7.25 6.26
N GLU A 16 -24.83 8.15 6.67
CA GLU A 16 -25.02 9.42 5.97
C GLU A 16 -23.89 10.38 6.37
N ILE A 17 -22.83 10.38 5.55
CA ILE A 17 -21.71 11.29 5.68
C ILE A 17 -22.21 12.71 5.35
N GLY A 18 -22.11 13.64 6.30
CA GLY A 18 -22.58 15.02 6.14
C GLY A 18 -23.52 15.51 7.25
N SER A 19 -24.01 14.61 8.10
CA SER A 19 -24.70 15.01 9.33
C SER A 19 -23.73 15.72 10.28
N HIS A 20 -24.00 16.99 10.55
CA HIS A 20 -23.19 17.84 11.43
C HIS A 20 -24.06 18.63 12.41
N ILE A 21 -23.47 18.97 13.55
CA ILE A 21 -24.09 19.85 14.54
C ILE A 21 -23.05 20.80 15.14
N GLY A 22 -23.42 22.07 15.34
CA GLY A 22 -22.57 23.00 16.09
C GLY A 22 -22.51 22.65 17.58
N ILE A 23 -21.34 22.78 18.21
CA ILE A 23 -21.14 22.45 19.63
C ILE A 23 -22.10 23.22 20.56
N THR A 24 -22.42 24.46 20.21
CA THR A 24 -23.39 25.28 20.95
C THR A 24 -24.83 24.78 20.80
N GLU A 25 -25.19 24.26 19.62
CA GLU A 25 -26.51 23.70 19.35
C GLU A 25 -26.68 22.34 20.04
N MET A 26 -25.61 21.53 20.05
CA MET A 26 -25.55 20.23 20.74
C MET A 26 -25.77 20.35 22.25
N GLN A 27 -25.29 21.43 22.87
CA GLN A 27 -25.52 21.71 24.29
C GLN A 27 -26.96 22.17 24.58
N ARG A 28 -27.60 22.86 23.63
CA ARG A 28 -28.92 23.48 23.82
C ARG A 28 -30.09 22.57 23.46
N GLN A 29 -29.86 21.58 22.60
CA GLN A 29 -30.91 20.72 22.06
C GLN A 29 -30.55 19.24 22.24
N THR A 30 -31.57 18.38 22.32
CA THR A 30 -31.40 16.92 22.36
C THR A 30 -31.71 16.25 21.03
N LYS A 31 -32.24 16.98 20.04
CA LYS A 31 -32.64 16.47 18.71
C LYS A 31 -31.51 15.75 17.98
N TRP A 32 -30.27 16.17 18.21
CA TRP A 32 -29.08 15.53 17.63
C TRP A 32 -28.92 14.06 18.02
N ARG A 33 -29.52 13.62 19.13
CA ARG A 33 -29.49 12.21 19.53
C ARG A 33 -30.31 11.34 18.59
N GLU A 34 -31.43 11.86 18.07
CA GLU A 34 -32.27 11.19 17.09
C GLU A 34 -31.50 11.08 15.77
N THR A 35 -30.97 12.20 15.29
CA THR A 35 -30.10 12.24 14.10
C THR A 35 -28.93 11.27 14.23
N PHE A 36 -28.22 11.27 15.37
CA PHE A 36 -27.10 10.36 15.62
C PHE A 36 -27.51 8.87 15.70
N ASN A 37 -28.73 8.58 16.15
CA ASN A 37 -29.23 7.21 16.16
C ASN A 37 -29.52 6.70 14.73
N GLU A 38 -29.97 7.57 13.84
CA GLU A 38 -30.25 7.25 12.45
C GLU A 38 -28.95 7.19 11.62
N SER A 39 -28.11 8.21 11.68
CA SER A 39 -26.90 8.35 10.85
C SER A 39 -25.72 7.50 11.34
N LYS A 40 -25.69 7.10 12.62
CA LYS A 40 -24.61 6.36 13.32
C LYS A 40 -23.25 7.08 13.37
N ILE A 41 -23.09 8.18 12.64
CA ILE A 41 -21.98 9.12 12.65
C ILE A 41 -22.52 10.55 12.77
N LEU A 42 -21.88 11.40 13.57
CA LEU A 42 -22.25 12.80 13.65
C LEU A 42 -21.00 13.66 13.85
N GLU A 43 -20.80 14.63 12.97
CA GLU A 43 -19.73 15.61 13.11
C GLU A 43 -20.15 16.72 14.06
N VAL A 44 -19.28 17.07 15.01
CA VAL A 44 -19.45 18.18 15.92
C VAL A 44 -18.55 19.31 15.45
N LEU A 45 -19.15 20.44 15.08
CA LEU A 45 -18.45 21.61 14.57
C LEU A 45 -18.28 22.66 15.66
N ASP A 46 -17.12 23.29 15.72
CA ASP A 46 -16.91 24.56 16.40
C ASP A 46 -16.46 25.60 15.36
N ARG A 47 -17.17 26.74 15.26
CA ARG A 47 -16.90 27.80 14.28
C ARG A 47 -16.71 27.30 12.82
N ASN A 48 -17.55 26.36 12.38
CA ASN A 48 -17.50 25.68 11.07
C ASN A 48 -16.29 24.77 10.84
N GLU A 49 -15.47 24.52 11.86
CA GLU A 49 -14.40 23.52 11.81
C GLU A 49 -14.84 22.26 12.55
N THR A 50 -14.51 21.09 12.02
CA THR A 50 -14.82 19.82 12.68
C THR A 50 -13.97 19.70 13.94
N PHE A 51 -14.63 19.82 15.09
CA PHE A 51 -14.01 19.71 16.42
C PHE A 51 -13.94 18.24 16.88
N ALA A 52 -14.99 17.47 16.62
CA ALA A 52 -15.05 16.05 16.99
C ALA A 52 -15.97 15.27 16.05
N VAL A 53 -15.83 13.94 16.04
CA VAL A 53 -16.74 13.03 15.35
C VAL A 53 -17.27 12.01 16.35
N LEU A 54 -18.58 11.93 16.47
CA LEU A 54 -19.27 10.91 17.26
C LEU A 54 -19.49 9.68 16.38
N LEU A 55 -19.11 8.52 16.89
CA LEU A 55 -19.27 7.24 16.22
C LEU A 55 -19.96 6.27 17.18
N LYS A 56 -20.91 5.49 16.65
CA LYS A 56 -21.44 4.35 17.41
C LYS A 56 -20.32 3.31 17.64
N PRO A 57 -20.22 2.69 18.84
CA PRO A 57 -19.18 1.71 19.13
C PRO A 57 -19.12 0.55 18.13
N GLU A 58 -20.28 0.13 17.62
CA GLU A 58 -20.40 -0.93 16.63
C GLU A 58 -19.75 -0.53 15.31
N LEU A 59 -20.00 0.71 14.86
CA LEU A 59 -19.38 1.28 13.66
C LEU A 59 -17.86 1.38 13.81
N LEU A 60 -17.37 1.81 14.98
CA LEU A 60 -15.92 1.87 15.25
C LEU A 60 -15.27 0.49 15.16
N ARG A 61 -15.88 -0.56 15.72
CA ARG A 61 -15.37 -1.93 15.63
C ARG A 61 -15.30 -2.42 14.19
N SER A 62 -16.34 -2.14 13.40
CA SER A 62 -16.39 -2.52 11.99
C SER A 62 -15.36 -1.77 11.15
N LEU A 63 -15.17 -0.47 11.39
CA LEU A 63 -14.13 0.32 10.74
C LEU A 63 -12.73 -0.23 11.07
N ARG A 64 -12.46 -0.54 12.34
CA ARG A 64 -11.19 -1.12 12.75
C ARG A 64 -10.93 -2.46 12.04
N PHE A 65 -11.92 -3.35 12.02
CA PHE A 65 -11.77 -4.64 11.36
C PHE A 65 -11.54 -4.49 9.84
N TYR A 66 -12.21 -3.52 9.22
CA TYR A 66 -12.00 -3.22 7.81
C TYR A 66 -10.59 -2.70 7.52
N ILE A 67 -10.07 -1.81 8.37
CA ILE A 67 -8.68 -1.32 8.27
C ILE A 67 -7.70 -2.50 8.38
N GLU A 68 -7.88 -3.39 9.36
CA GLU A 68 -7.03 -4.57 9.53
C GLU A 68 -7.05 -5.49 8.28
N GLN A 69 -8.20 -5.63 7.61
CA GLN A 69 -8.29 -6.39 6.36
C GLN A 69 -7.58 -5.69 5.19
N LEU A 70 -7.70 -4.37 5.08
CA LEU A 70 -6.98 -3.60 4.05
C LEU A 70 -5.47 -3.66 4.27
N GLU A 71 -5.01 -3.61 5.52
CA GLU A 71 -3.59 -3.78 5.86
C GLU A 71 -3.07 -5.16 5.42
N GLN A 72 -3.84 -6.22 5.65
CA GLN A 72 -3.50 -7.57 5.17
C GLN A 72 -3.47 -7.66 3.65
N GLU A 73 -4.42 -7.02 2.95
CA GLU A 73 -4.44 -6.99 1.50
C GLU A 73 -3.23 -6.25 0.92
N VAL A 74 -2.84 -5.12 1.53
CA VAL A 74 -1.63 -4.39 1.15
C VAL A 74 -0.37 -5.23 1.38
N GLU A 75 -0.27 -5.93 2.51
CA GLU A 75 0.86 -6.81 2.79
C GLU A 75 0.96 -7.93 1.74
N GLN A 76 -0.17 -8.57 1.40
CA GLN A 76 -0.20 -9.61 0.37
C GLN A 76 0.24 -9.08 -1.00
N LEU A 77 -0.25 -7.90 -1.41
CA LEU A 77 0.14 -7.27 -2.66
C LEU A 77 1.65 -6.92 -2.68
N GLN A 78 2.20 -6.47 -1.57
CA GLN A 78 3.65 -6.22 -1.46
C GLN A 78 4.45 -7.51 -1.61
N LEU A 79 4.02 -8.61 -1.01
CA LEU A 79 4.65 -9.92 -1.18
C LEU A 79 4.59 -10.39 -2.63
N ASP A 80 3.44 -10.25 -3.28
CA ASP A 80 3.26 -10.63 -4.69
C ASP A 80 4.18 -9.82 -5.61
N VAL A 81 4.35 -8.53 -5.35
CA VAL A 81 5.31 -7.68 -6.07
C VAL A 81 6.74 -8.15 -5.86
N LEU A 82 7.14 -8.47 -4.63
CA LEU A 82 8.49 -8.98 -4.34
C LEU A 82 8.75 -10.32 -5.03
N PHE A 83 7.77 -11.22 -5.07
CA PHE A 83 7.88 -12.49 -5.79
C PHE A 83 7.94 -12.28 -7.30
N ALA A 84 7.12 -11.38 -7.87
CA ALA A 84 7.16 -11.05 -9.28
C ALA A 84 8.51 -10.44 -9.70
N GLN A 85 9.06 -9.53 -8.90
CA GLN A 85 10.40 -8.99 -9.10
C GLN A 85 11.46 -10.09 -9.03
N ARG A 86 11.33 -11.03 -8.09
CA ARG A 86 12.26 -12.15 -7.93
C ARG A 86 12.24 -13.11 -9.12
N GLN A 87 11.07 -13.35 -9.72
CA GLN A 87 10.94 -14.15 -10.95
C GLN A 87 11.72 -13.53 -12.11
N GLY A 88 11.73 -12.19 -12.26
CA GLY A 88 12.55 -11.49 -13.25
C GLY A 88 14.06 -11.62 -13.04
N THR A 89 14.50 -11.82 -11.79
CA THR A 89 15.91 -12.09 -11.43
C THR A 89 16.31 -13.56 -11.43
N MET A 90 15.38 -14.49 -11.73
CA MET A 90 15.68 -15.93 -11.78
C MET A 90 16.35 -16.41 -13.08
N ASN A 91 16.82 -15.49 -13.93
CA ASN A 91 17.79 -15.80 -14.99
C ASN A 91 19.20 -16.01 -14.39
N TRP A 92 19.32 -16.96 -13.46
CA TRP A 92 20.61 -17.40 -12.95
C TRP A 92 21.36 -18.01 -14.13
N THR A 93 22.36 -17.29 -14.62
CA THR A 93 23.27 -17.86 -15.61
C THR A 93 23.98 -19.03 -14.93
N THR A 94 23.99 -20.21 -15.56
CA THR A 94 24.60 -21.39 -14.94
C THR A 94 26.08 -21.13 -14.63
N GLY A 95 26.64 -21.80 -13.60
CA GLY A 95 28.04 -21.60 -13.23
C GLY A 95 29.02 -21.86 -14.40
N THR A 96 28.64 -22.74 -15.32
CA THR A 96 29.33 -22.99 -16.60
C THR A 96 29.26 -21.78 -17.53
N ASP A 97 28.09 -21.18 -17.73
CA ASP A 97 27.94 -19.99 -18.57
C ASP A 97 28.76 -18.79 -18.05
N LEU A 98 28.82 -18.63 -16.72
CA LEU A 98 29.63 -17.59 -16.08
C LEU A 98 31.12 -17.85 -16.30
N LYS A 99 31.55 -19.11 -16.15
CA LYS A 99 32.93 -19.54 -16.41
C LYS A 99 33.33 -19.28 -17.87
N ASP A 100 32.47 -19.62 -18.82
CA ASP A 100 32.75 -19.46 -20.25
C ASP A 100 32.82 -17.98 -20.66
N LYS A 101 31.91 -17.16 -20.15
CA LYS A 101 31.96 -15.69 -20.33
C LYS A 101 33.20 -15.06 -19.71
N ALA A 102 33.65 -15.54 -18.55
CA ALA A 102 34.87 -15.06 -17.90
C ALA A 102 36.13 -15.45 -18.71
N HIS A 103 36.21 -16.69 -19.21
CA HIS A 103 37.30 -17.12 -20.08
C HIS A 103 37.34 -16.34 -21.40
N ALA A 104 36.19 -16.08 -22.01
CA ALA A 104 36.09 -15.27 -23.22
C ALA A 104 36.60 -13.84 -22.98
N SER A 105 36.21 -13.21 -21.87
CA SER A 105 36.70 -11.88 -21.47
C SER A 105 38.21 -11.85 -21.22
N LEU A 106 38.75 -12.85 -20.53
CA LEU A 106 40.21 -12.96 -20.31
C LEU A 106 40.97 -13.15 -21.62
N THR A 107 40.42 -13.94 -22.54
CA THR A 107 41.03 -14.20 -23.86
C THR A 107 41.04 -12.94 -24.70
N ALA A 108 39.93 -12.19 -24.72
CA ALA A 108 39.84 -10.90 -25.42
C ALA A 108 40.82 -9.87 -24.87
N ARG A 109 40.96 -9.76 -23.53
CA ARG A 109 41.96 -8.88 -22.89
C ARG A 109 43.38 -9.28 -23.25
N ARG A 110 43.66 -10.59 -23.32
CA ARG A 110 44.97 -11.10 -23.71
C ARG A 110 45.29 -10.79 -25.18
N GLN A 111 44.33 -10.96 -26.08
CA GLN A 111 44.50 -10.64 -27.49
C GLN A 111 44.71 -9.15 -27.73
N ASN A 112 43.95 -8.28 -27.06
CA ASN A 112 44.16 -6.84 -27.13
C ASN A 112 45.53 -6.43 -26.57
N ALA A 113 45.97 -7.04 -25.46
CA ALA A 113 47.31 -6.80 -24.90
C ALA A 113 48.46 -7.31 -25.80
N ILE A 114 48.19 -8.25 -26.71
CA ILE A 114 49.16 -8.73 -27.71
C ILE A 114 49.16 -7.83 -28.95
N THR A 115 48.02 -7.23 -29.32
CA THR A 115 47.91 -6.32 -30.47
C THR A 115 48.39 -4.90 -30.15
N ASP A 116 48.33 -4.46 -28.89
CA ASP A 116 48.86 -3.16 -28.44
C ASP A 116 50.37 -3.15 -28.13
N ARG A 117 51.10 -4.25 -28.38
CA ARG A 117 52.58 -4.22 -28.34
C ARG A 117 53.09 -3.62 -29.65
N PRO A 118 53.67 -2.39 -29.66
CA PRO A 118 54.26 -1.85 -30.87
C PRO A 118 55.42 -2.75 -31.30
N ASN A 119 55.52 -2.99 -32.62
CA ASN A 119 56.64 -3.66 -33.28
C ASN A 119 57.97 -3.02 -32.85
N ALA A 120 58.57 -3.54 -31.78
CA ALA A 120 59.95 -3.26 -31.39
C ALA A 120 60.84 -4.32 -32.06
N ASP A 121 60.91 -4.27 -33.39
CA ASP A 121 61.97 -4.93 -34.18
C ASP A 121 61.88 -4.45 -35.64
N GLN A 122 62.24 -3.18 -35.86
CA GLN A 122 62.79 -2.71 -37.13
C GLN A 122 63.88 -1.68 -36.82
N SER A 123 65.12 -2.14 -36.66
CA SER A 123 66.36 -1.39 -36.88
C SER A 123 67.48 -2.38 -37.17
#